data_AF-A0A0P0C8I5-F1
#
_entry.id   AF-A0A0P0C8I5-F1
#
_cell.length_a   1.000
_cell.length_b   1.000
_cell.length_c   1.000
_cell.angle_alpha   90.00
_cell.angle_beta   90.00
_cell.angle_gamma   90.00
#
_symmetry.space_group_name_H-M   'P 1'
#
loop_
_entity.id
_entity.type
_entity.pdbx_description
1 polymer ?
#
loop_
_entity_poly.entity_id
_entity_poly.type
_entity_poly.pdbx_seq_one_letter_code
_entity_poly.pdbx_strand_id
1 'polypeptide(L)'
;MKRYIGYLATVILLGSCEDVLDKPDPNAITPALWSNEKQVTLYLNRLYDRSMPAQGFGANSANSDEAPGSGDTMYGRLTIDAIGNYSQPKYLDIREINIAIEEIEKGNLSREVKDMLQGQARVLRAWEYWELVKLYGGIPMVLTALNPYNDDLQMPRTKTSEAINIIIDDLDKAIAALPKSWGVSEYGRVTRGAAAALKSRVLLYWASPQFNPNNASDRWERAYTASKNAKQLLEQDGYGLMPNFDQIFLVEGNNNKEAIFKRPFDYSTNKIHTWENSVRPRVIGIDGGTNSNPTKQLVDAFPMANGLNITDPASRYDAVHYWKNRDPRFYSTIVYNGANYTVAGESADRKQWHYYYYTNDGKLVSTETQNPTTTGFYTRKAVNTSIAKDRVKQTDTDWIEIRFAEVLLNLAEAANEVGKTNEAYVELSKIRSRAKIKNENGLYGLKANMSTGEMREAIMLERQIEFAFENKRYWDLRRRNLFEKKLNGTRRLGIRTILKRQYSHASFLSIRDTVKLDTKFGTYFTVEPWLKDDQSAINYPQPKYNFFAIPKSILDRSPAVKQTQGWDNGSFNPYE
;
A
#
# COMPACT_ATOMS: atom_id res chain seq x y z
N MET A 1 -60.92 -55.59 -58.74
CA MET A 1 -61.79 -54.89 -59.71
C MET A 1 -62.05 -53.49 -59.20
N LYS A 2 -61.61 -52.44 -59.91
CA LYS A 2 -62.09 -51.03 -59.84
C LYS A 2 -61.84 -50.33 -58.48
N ARG A 3 -61.53 -49.03 -58.34
CA ARG A 3 -61.35 -47.88 -59.23
C ARG A 3 -60.72 -46.76 -58.36
N TYR A 4 -60.05 -45.83 -59.03
CA TYR A 4 -59.45 -44.57 -58.57
C TYR A 4 -60.42 -43.59 -57.88
N ILE A 5 -59.83 -42.48 -57.38
CA ILE A 5 -60.34 -41.11 -57.09
C ILE A 5 -60.25 -40.81 -55.58
N GLY A 6 -59.64 -39.73 -55.08
CA GLY A 6 -59.08 -38.51 -55.66
C GLY A 6 -59.04 -37.44 -54.55
N TYR A 7 -57.87 -36.83 -54.39
CA TYR A 7 -57.45 -35.69 -53.55
C TYR A 7 -58.49 -34.78 -52.87
N LEU A 8 -58.19 -34.38 -51.62
CA LEU A 8 -58.06 -32.95 -51.30
C LEU A 8 -57.02 -32.72 -50.20
N ALA A 9 -56.00 -31.94 -50.57
CA ALA A 9 -54.89 -31.50 -49.75
C ALA A 9 -55.32 -30.41 -48.76
N THR A 10 -54.83 -30.49 -47.52
CA THR A 10 -54.71 -29.32 -46.64
C THR A 10 -53.22 -29.05 -46.44
N VAL A 11 -52.78 -27.92 -46.98
CA VAL A 11 -51.42 -27.38 -46.85
C VAL A 11 -51.20 -26.97 -45.39
N ILE A 12 -50.26 -27.61 -44.70
CA ILE A 12 -49.66 -27.09 -43.47
C ILE A 12 -48.26 -26.59 -43.83
N LEU A 13 -48.12 -25.27 -43.78
CA LEU A 13 -46.87 -24.54 -43.86
C LEU A 13 -45.98 -24.95 -42.67
N LEU A 14 -44.91 -25.70 -42.92
CA LEU A 14 -43.79 -25.83 -41.99
C LEU A 14 -42.93 -24.57 -42.12
N GLY A 15 -43.29 -23.54 -41.36
CA GLY A 15 -42.42 -22.41 -41.08
C GLY A 15 -41.36 -22.82 -40.07
N SER A 16 -40.13 -22.95 -40.54
CA SER A 16 -38.86 -22.66 -39.85
C SER A 16 -38.86 -22.80 -38.32
N CYS A 17 -38.40 -23.94 -37.82
CA CYS A 17 -37.75 -23.98 -36.51
C CYS A 17 -36.42 -23.20 -36.62
N GLU A 18 -36.34 -22.00 -36.05
CA GLU A 18 -35.04 -21.54 -35.55
C GLU A 18 -34.70 -22.41 -34.33
N ASP A 19 -33.46 -22.91 -34.27
CA ASP A 19 -32.97 -23.73 -33.17
C ASP A 19 -33.04 -22.96 -31.84
N VAL A 20 -34.14 -23.17 -31.09
CA VAL A 20 -34.36 -22.66 -29.72
C VAL A 20 -33.28 -23.16 -28.74
N LEU A 21 -32.47 -24.14 -29.15
CA LEU A 21 -31.37 -24.74 -28.40
C LEU A 21 -30.00 -24.07 -28.65
N ASP A 22 -29.84 -23.31 -29.73
CA ASP A 22 -28.62 -22.53 -30.01
C ASP A 22 -28.80 -21.08 -29.55
N LYS A 23 -29.10 -20.91 -28.27
CA LYS A 23 -28.87 -19.61 -27.61
C LYS A 23 -27.42 -19.59 -27.15
N PRO A 24 -26.52 -18.81 -27.78
CA PRO A 24 -25.17 -18.66 -27.26
C PRO A 24 -25.27 -18.19 -25.80
N ASP A 25 -24.57 -18.89 -24.90
CA ASP A 25 -24.52 -18.50 -23.50
C ASP A 25 -24.04 -17.03 -23.45
N PRO A 26 -24.85 -16.10 -22.90
CA PRO A 26 -24.48 -14.69 -22.83
C PRO A 26 -23.22 -14.43 -21.98
N ASN A 27 -22.73 -15.43 -21.25
CA ASN A 27 -21.47 -15.40 -20.50
C ASN A 27 -20.31 -16.13 -21.19
N ALA A 28 -20.53 -16.82 -22.32
CA ALA A 28 -19.48 -17.54 -23.01
C ALA A 28 -18.52 -16.56 -23.70
N ILE A 29 -17.22 -16.74 -23.42
CA ILE A 29 -16.15 -16.09 -24.17
C ILE A 29 -16.18 -16.70 -25.58
N THR A 30 -16.75 -15.97 -26.54
CA THR A 30 -16.71 -16.37 -27.95
C THR A 30 -15.42 -15.88 -28.60
N PRO A 31 -14.88 -16.56 -29.63
CA PRO A 31 -13.71 -16.07 -30.37
C PRO A 31 -13.88 -14.65 -30.94
N ALA A 32 -15.14 -14.24 -31.20
CA ALA A 32 -15.47 -12.89 -31.66
C ALA A 32 -15.09 -11.79 -30.64
N LEU A 33 -15.09 -12.11 -29.35
CA LEU A 33 -14.72 -11.18 -28.27
C LEU A 33 -13.34 -10.56 -28.50
N TRP A 34 -12.37 -11.39 -28.89
CA TRP A 34 -10.96 -11.00 -29.03
C TRP A 34 -10.67 -10.17 -30.29
N SER A 35 -11.65 -10.05 -31.17
CA SER A 35 -11.58 -9.21 -32.37
C SER A 35 -12.29 -7.86 -32.21
N ASN A 36 -12.81 -7.55 -31.01
CA ASN A 36 -13.50 -6.30 -30.71
C ASN A 36 -12.85 -5.60 -29.50
N GLU A 37 -12.23 -4.45 -29.74
CA GLU A 37 -11.51 -3.69 -28.70
C GLU A 37 -12.37 -3.39 -27.47
N LYS A 38 -13.66 -3.06 -27.65
CA LYS A 38 -14.56 -2.76 -26.53
C LYS A 38 -14.83 -4.00 -25.68
N GLN A 39 -15.02 -5.16 -26.31
CA GLN A 39 -15.26 -6.41 -25.58
C GLN A 39 -14.00 -6.89 -24.84
N VAL A 40 -12.83 -6.78 -25.47
CA VAL A 40 -11.55 -7.02 -24.79
C VAL A 40 -11.36 -6.05 -23.61
N THR A 41 -11.70 -4.78 -23.80
CA THR A 41 -11.61 -3.77 -22.73
C THR A 41 -12.50 -4.13 -21.54
N LEU A 42 -13.71 -4.64 -21.76
CA LEU A 42 -14.59 -5.15 -20.69
C LEU A 42 -13.98 -6.35 -19.96
N TYR A 43 -13.34 -7.27 -20.71
CA TYR A 43 -12.61 -8.39 -20.11
C TYR A 43 -11.47 -7.89 -19.21
N LEU A 44 -10.66 -6.94 -19.70
CA LEU A 44 -9.60 -6.30 -18.92
C LEU A 44 -10.16 -5.60 -17.68
N ASN A 45 -11.29 -4.88 -17.76
CA ASN A 45 -11.89 -4.20 -16.60
C ASN A 45 -12.17 -5.17 -15.44
N ARG A 46 -12.62 -6.40 -15.75
CA ARG A 46 -12.79 -7.46 -14.74
C ARG A 46 -11.45 -7.86 -14.12
N LEU A 47 -10.39 -7.98 -14.92
CA LEU A 47 -9.05 -8.29 -14.43
C LEU A 47 -8.51 -7.16 -13.55
N TYR A 48 -8.71 -5.88 -13.92
CA TYR A 48 -8.36 -4.75 -13.07
C TYR A 48 -9.05 -4.84 -11.70
N ASP A 49 -10.36 -5.09 -11.66
CA ASP A 49 -11.09 -5.14 -10.39
C ASP A 49 -10.53 -6.22 -9.43
N ARG A 50 -10.13 -7.38 -9.99
CA ARG A 50 -9.61 -8.55 -9.27
C ARG A 50 -8.13 -8.44 -8.88
N SER A 51 -7.31 -7.90 -9.78
CA SER A 51 -5.85 -7.93 -9.64
C SER A 51 -5.23 -6.66 -9.08
N MET A 52 -5.87 -5.52 -9.27
CA MET A 52 -5.33 -4.26 -8.77
C MET A 52 -5.20 -4.26 -7.24
N PRO A 53 -4.17 -3.60 -6.69
CA PRO A 53 -4.03 -3.42 -5.25
C PRO A 53 -5.34 -2.90 -4.65
N ALA A 54 -5.81 -3.55 -3.58
CA ALA A 54 -6.92 -3.03 -2.79
C ALA A 54 -6.54 -1.71 -2.11
N GLN A 55 -7.51 -1.03 -1.48
CA GLN A 55 -7.20 0.12 -0.63
C GLN A 55 -6.21 -0.31 0.47
N GLY A 56 -5.10 0.42 0.60
CA GLY A 56 -3.96 0.04 1.43
C GLY A 56 -3.65 0.99 2.59
N PHE A 57 -4.46 2.03 2.84
CA PHE A 57 -4.20 2.90 4.00
C PHE A 57 -4.23 2.07 5.30
N GLY A 58 -3.19 2.24 6.12
CA GLY A 58 -3.06 1.53 7.39
C GLY A 58 -2.83 0.02 7.28
N ALA A 59 -2.83 -0.57 6.07
CA ALA A 59 -2.54 -1.98 5.89
C ALA A 59 -1.12 -2.28 6.40
N ASN A 60 -0.99 -3.36 7.17
CA ASN A 60 0.23 -3.74 7.88
C ASN A 60 0.80 -2.70 8.89
N SER A 61 0.12 -1.59 9.17
CA SER A 61 0.60 -0.64 10.20
C SER A 61 0.78 -1.31 11.56
N ALA A 62 -0.15 -2.21 11.92
CA ALA A 62 -0.13 -3.09 13.09
C ALA A 62 1.00 -4.15 13.08
N ASN A 63 1.56 -4.46 11.90
CA ASN A 63 2.75 -5.32 11.74
C ASN A 63 4.04 -4.50 11.71
N SER A 64 4.03 -3.28 12.24
CA SER A 64 5.19 -2.39 12.28
C SER A 64 5.18 -1.53 13.53
N ASP A 65 6.09 -0.57 13.60
CA ASP A 65 6.13 0.48 14.62
C ASP A 65 5.17 1.65 14.34
N GLU A 66 4.35 1.62 13.28
CA GLU A 66 3.38 2.70 12.99
C GLU A 66 2.15 2.69 13.89
N ALA A 67 1.58 1.49 14.14
CA ALA A 67 0.39 1.30 14.97
C ALA A 67 0.57 0.10 15.92
N PRO A 68 -0.13 0.09 17.08
CA PRO A 68 -0.24 -1.11 17.91
C PRO A 68 -0.86 -2.28 17.14
N GLY A 69 -0.50 -3.51 17.50
CA GLY A 69 -1.03 -4.70 16.85
C GLY A 69 -0.48 -5.99 17.42
N SER A 70 -1.27 -6.73 18.19
CA SER A 70 -0.83 -7.95 18.88
C SER A 70 -1.04 -9.21 18.01
N GLY A 71 -0.33 -9.30 16.88
CA GLY A 71 -0.43 -10.44 15.95
C GLY A 71 0.75 -11.41 16.05
N ASP A 72 0.51 -12.68 15.72
CA ASP A 72 1.53 -13.75 15.70
C ASP A 72 2.72 -13.43 14.80
N THR A 73 2.52 -12.63 13.75
CA THR A 73 3.58 -12.10 12.87
C THR A 73 4.66 -11.36 13.68
N MET A 74 4.25 -10.46 14.57
CA MET A 74 5.18 -9.60 15.31
C MET A 74 5.86 -10.30 16.48
N TYR A 75 5.27 -11.40 16.98
CA TYR A 75 5.80 -12.17 18.10
C TYR A 75 6.50 -13.47 17.68
N GLY A 76 6.62 -13.73 16.37
CA GLY A 76 7.34 -14.89 15.85
C GLY A 76 6.62 -16.21 16.03
N ARG A 77 5.27 -16.19 15.98
CA ARG A 77 4.40 -17.34 16.25
C ARG A 77 3.67 -17.88 15.01
N LEU A 78 4.00 -17.39 13.81
CA LEU A 78 3.40 -17.88 12.57
C LEU A 78 3.66 -19.38 12.37
N THR A 79 2.60 -20.07 12.00
CA THR A 79 2.60 -21.46 11.52
C THR A 79 2.62 -21.50 9.99
N ILE A 80 2.77 -22.70 9.41
CA ILE A 80 2.92 -22.91 7.96
C ILE A 80 1.76 -22.29 7.14
N ASP A 81 0.54 -22.35 7.66
CA ASP A 81 -0.66 -21.87 6.95
C ASP A 81 -1.03 -20.41 7.27
N ALA A 82 -0.23 -19.71 8.08
CA ALA A 82 -0.57 -18.37 8.53
C ALA A 82 -0.56 -17.32 7.40
N ILE A 83 0.21 -17.55 6.33
CA ILE A 83 0.28 -16.67 5.15
C ILE A 83 -0.26 -17.42 3.92
N GLY A 84 -1.55 -17.26 3.65
CA GLY A 84 -2.29 -18.01 2.63
C GLY A 84 -2.41 -17.34 1.25
N ASN A 85 -1.53 -16.39 0.90
CA ASN A 85 -1.61 -15.66 -0.37
C ASN A 85 -1.38 -16.56 -1.58
N TYR A 86 -0.49 -17.55 -1.48
CA TYR A 86 -0.38 -18.60 -2.50
C TYR A 86 -1.61 -19.50 -2.41
N SER A 87 -2.57 -19.25 -3.29
CA SER A 87 -3.90 -19.86 -3.26
C SER A 87 -4.45 -20.10 -4.66
N GLN A 88 -5.49 -20.93 -4.73
CA GLN A 88 -6.23 -21.19 -5.97
C GLN A 88 -6.84 -19.92 -6.59
N PRO A 89 -7.54 -19.03 -5.85
CA PRO A 89 -8.05 -17.78 -6.42
C PRO A 89 -6.98 -16.94 -7.12
N LYS A 90 -5.79 -16.85 -6.51
CA LYS A 90 -4.68 -16.09 -7.08
C LYS A 90 -4.20 -16.65 -8.42
N TYR A 91 -4.09 -17.98 -8.55
CA TYR A 91 -3.72 -18.61 -9.82
C TYR A 91 -4.86 -18.62 -10.84
N LEU A 92 -6.12 -18.52 -10.42
CA LEU A 92 -7.24 -18.26 -11.33
C LEU A 92 -7.12 -16.86 -11.95
N ASP A 93 -6.77 -15.83 -11.18
CA ASP A 93 -6.53 -14.48 -11.73
C ASP A 93 -5.40 -14.51 -12.78
N ILE A 94 -4.27 -15.15 -12.46
CA ILE A 94 -3.14 -15.33 -13.38
C ILE A 94 -3.56 -16.06 -14.66
N ARG A 95 -4.36 -17.12 -14.55
CA ARG A 95 -4.86 -17.87 -15.70
C ARG A 95 -5.72 -17.00 -16.63
N GLU A 96 -6.65 -16.23 -16.08
CA GLU A 96 -7.49 -15.33 -16.87
C GLU A 96 -6.67 -14.23 -17.55
N ILE A 97 -5.60 -13.75 -16.90
CA ILE A 97 -4.66 -12.82 -17.53
C ILE A 97 -3.89 -13.49 -18.69
N ASN A 98 -3.45 -14.74 -18.53
CA ASN A 98 -2.80 -15.48 -19.62
C ASN A 98 -3.74 -15.69 -20.81
N ILE A 99 -5.00 -16.03 -20.56
CA ILE A 99 -6.03 -16.11 -21.61
C ILE A 99 -6.13 -14.78 -22.36
N ALA A 100 -6.21 -13.65 -21.66
CA ALA A 100 -6.23 -12.35 -22.32
C ALA A 100 -5.01 -12.16 -23.23
N ILE A 101 -3.79 -12.43 -22.73
CA ILE A 101 -2.56 -12.23 -23.50
C ILE A 101 -2.55 -13.10 -24.76
N GLU A 102 -2.88 -14.39 -24.64
CA GLU A 102 -2.88 -15.34 -25.76
C GLU A 102 -3.98 -15.05 -26.78
N GLU A 103 -5.20 -14.78 -26.33
CA GLU A 103 -6.34 -14.62 -27.22
C GLU A 103 -6.36 -13.24 -27.90
N ILE A 104 -5.87 -12.18 -27.25
CA ILE A 104 -5.64 -10.88 -27.91
C ILE A 104 -4.65 -11.03 -29.07
N GLU A 105 -3.62 -11.89 -28.92
CA GLU A 105 -2.66 -12.14 -30.01
C GLU A 105 -3.34 -12.80 -31.20
N LYS A 106 -4.24 -13.77 -30.95
CA LYS A 106 -4.97 -14.52 -31.98
C LYS A 106 -6.10 -13.71 -32.64
N GLY A 107 -6.65 -12.70 -31.96
CA GLY A 107 -7.74 -11.87 -32.50
C GLY A 107 -7.35 -11.03 -33.73
N ASN A 108 -8.31 -10.36 -34.36
CA ASN A 108 -8.08 -9.61 -35.61
C ASN A 108 -7.91 -8.08 -35.43
N LEU A 109 -7.55 -7.62 -34.22
CA LEU A 109 -7.26 -6.21 -33.94
C LEU A 109 -5.91 -5.76 -34.55
N SER A 110 -5.70 -4.44 -34.71
CA SER A 110 -4.41 -3.91 -35.19
C SER A 110 -3.28 -4.23 -34.22
N ARG A 111 -2.02 -4.24 -34.71
CA ARG A 111 -0.86 -4.52 -33.86
C ARG A 111 -0.76 -3.51 -32.71
N GLU A 112 -0.97 -2.22 -32.97
CA GLU A 112 -0.88 -1.20 -31.92
C GLU A 112 -1.92 -1.42 -30.81
N VAL A 113 -3.17 -1.76 -31.19
CA VAL A 113 -4.24 -2.03 -30.22
C VAL A 113 -3.95 -3.31 -29.43
N LYS A 114 -3.48 -4.38 -30.09
CA LYS A 114 -3.07 -5.62 -29.41
C LYS A 114 -1.97 -5.37 -28.39
N ASP A 115 -0.92 -4.64 -28.78
CA ASP A 115 0.21 -4.32 -27.92
C ASP A 115 -0.24 -3.51 -26.70
N MET A 116 -1.08 -2.50 -26.90
CA MET A 116 -1.63 -1.69 -25.81
C MET A 116 -2.47 -2.54 -24.84
N LEU A 117 -3.37 -3.40 -25.34
CA LEU A 117 -4.24 -4.24 -24.50
C LEU A 117 -3.44 -5.32 -23.76
N GLN A 118 -2.50 -5.99 -24.44
CA GLN A 118 -1.58 -6.94 -23.81
C GLN A 118 -0.67 -6.24 -22.80
N GLY A 119 -0.22 -5.01 -23.06
CA GLY A 119 0.58 -4.21 -22.13
C GLY A 119 -0.13 -4.03 -20.79
N GLN A 120 -1.44 -3.76 -20.81
CA GLN A 120 -2.24 -3.68 -19.58
C GLN A 120 -2.28 -5.03 -18.85
N ALA A 121 -2.58 -6.11 -19.56
CA ALA A 121 -2.62 -7.47 -18.99
C ALA A 121 -1.27 -7.88 -18.39
N ARG A 122 -0.15 -7.53 -19.03
CA ARG A 122 1.21 -7.81 -18.54
C ARG A 122 1.54 -7.09 -17.24
N VAL A 123 1.12 -5.83 -17.07
CA VAL A 123 1.30 -5.14 -15.77
C VAL A 123 0.52 -5.84 -14.66
N LEU A 124 -0.71 -6.28 -14.95
CA LEU A 124 -1.51 -7.04 -13.98
C LEU A 124 -0.83 -8.39 -13.65
N ARG A 125 -0.32 -9.12 -14.65
CA ARG A 125 0.40 -10.38 -14.41
C ARG A 125 1.66 -10.17 -13.58
N ALA A 126 2.43 -9.14 -13.92
CA ALA A 126 3.64 -8.74 -13.19
C ALA A 126 3.32 -8.41 -11.73
N TRP A 127 2.21 -7.70 -11.48
CA TRP A 127 1.73 -7.40 -10.13
C TRP A 127 1.33 -8.66 -9.37
N GLU A 128 0.53 -9.56 -9.97
CA GLU A 128 0.09 -10.79 -9.31
C GLU A 128 1.25 -11.69 -8.92
N TYR A 129 2.22 -11.86 -9.83
CA TYR A 129 3.43 -12.60 -9.51
C TYR A 129 4.28 -11.89 -8.46
N TRP A 130 4.41 -10.57 -8.53
CA TRP A 130 5.19 -9.82 -7.54
C TRP A 130 4.62 -9.99 -6.12
N GLU A 131 3.30 -9.96 -5.97
CA GLU A 131 2.63 -10.16 -4.67
C GLU A 131 2.94 -11.52 -4.04
N LEU A 132 3.17 -12.55 -4.87
CA LEU A 132 3.59 -13.88 -4.42
C LEU A 132 5.11 -13.98 -4.22
N VAL A 133 5.90 -13.53 -5.19
CA VAL A 133 7.36 -13.66 -5.17
C VAL A 133 7.97 -12.91 -3.99
N LYS A 134 7.45 -11.71 -3.66
CA LYS A 134 7.91 -10.96 -2.49
C LYS A 134 7.68 -11.69 -1.15
N LEU A 135 6.72 -12.62 -1.12
CA LEU A 135 6.35 -13.39 0.08
C LEU A 135 7.11 -14.72 0.17
N TYR A 136 7.22 -15.45 -0.93
CA TYR A 136 7.67 -16.85 -0.95
C TYR A 136 9.00 -17.08 -1.68
N GLY A 137 9.51 -16.09 -2.40
CA GLY A 137 10.59 -16.28 -3.37
C GLY A 137 10.03 -16.86 -4.66
N GLY A 138 10.83 -17.62 -5.41
CA GLY A 138 10.38 -18.26 -6.63
C GLY A 138 9.17 -19.18 -6.41
N ILE A 139 8.20 -19.08 -7.31
CA ILE A 139 6.95 -19.87 -7.36
C ILE A 139 6.78 -20.41 -8.79
N PRO A 140 5.85 -21.36 -9.06
CA PRO A 140 5.58 -21.79 -10.43
C PRO A 140 5.11 -20.64 -11.31
N MET A 141 5.94 -20.25 -12.29
CA MET A 141 5.65 -19.18 -13.24
C MET A 141 4.89 -19.74 -14.47
N VAL A 142 3.57 -19.84 -14.33
CA VAL A 142 2.66 -20.31 -15.39
C VAL A 142 2.36 -19.18 -16.40
N LEU A 143 2.99 -19.19 -17.57
CA LEU A 143 2.90 -18.08 -18.53
C LEU A 143 1.84 -18.25 -19.62
N THR A 144 1.16 -19.40 -19.63
CA THR A 144 0.13 -19.79 -20.59
C THR A 144 -1.15 -20.23 -19.89
N ALA A 145 -2.26 -20.32 -20.63
CA ALA A 145 -3.52 -20.81 -20.10
C ALA A 145 -3.57 -22.36 -20.10
N LEU A 146 -3.03 -22.99 -19.06
CA LEU A 146 -2.99 -24.46 -18.99
C LEU A 146 -4.39 -25.10 -19.05
N ASN A 147 -4.48 -26.18 -19.82
CA ASN A 147 -5.64 -27.05 -19.96
C ASN A 147 -5.54 -28.20 -18.94
N PRO A 148 -6.47 -28.31 -17.97
CA PRO A 148 -6.39 -29.30 -16.91
C PRO A 148 -6.52 -30.76 -17.37
N TYR A 149 -6.94 -31.00 -18.61
CA TYR A 149 -7.11 -32.34 -19.17
C TYR A 149 -5.91 -32.82 -19.97
N ASN A 150 -5.10 -31.89 -20.51
CA ASN A 150 -4.07 -32.21 -21.51
C ASN A 150 -2.66 -31.76 -21.11
N ASP A 151 -2.54 -30.76 -20.24
CA ASP A 151 -1.25 -30.17 -19.87
C ASP A 151 -0.72 -30.74 -18.56
N ASP A 152 0.61 -30.72 -18.41
CA ASP A 152 1.25 -31.05 -17.14
C ASP A 152 1.03 -29.91 -16.13
N LEU A 153 0.33 -30.23 -15.05
CA LEU A 153 0.03 -29.31 -13.96
C LEU A 153 1.07 -29.38 -12.83
N GLN A 154 2.03 -30.33 -12.89
CA GLN A 154 3.07 -30.53 -11.88
C GLN A 154 4.28 -29.63 -12.13
N MET A 155 4.06 -28.32 -12.05
CA MET A 155 5.11 -27.34 -12.25
C MET A 155 5.93 -27.11 -10.97
N PRO A 156 7.25 -27.30 -11.00
CA PRO A 156 8.10 -26.96 -9.87
C PRO A 156 8.18 -25.44 -9.69
N ARG A 157 8.64 -25.02 -8.52
CA ARG A 157 8.95 -23.61 -8.27
C ARG A 157 10.09 -23.17 -9.20
N THR A 158 9.89 -22.06 -9.91
CA THR A 158 10.93 -21.40 -10.70
C THR A 158 11.97 -20.80 -9.75
N LYS A 159 13.23 -20.70 -10.18
CA LYS A 159 14.27 -19.98 -9.41
C LYS A 159 13.80 -18.54 -9.17
N THR A 160 14.12 -17.97 -8.00
CA THR A 160 13.67 -16.60 -7.67
C THR A 160 14.23 -15.59 -8.68
N SER A 161 15.49 -15.72 -9.06
CA SER A 161 16.14 -14.88 -10.08
C SER A 161 15.43 -14.93 -11.46
N GLU A 162 15.02 -16.10 -11.92
CA GLU A 162 14.22 -16.27 -13.14
C GLU A 162 12.81 -15.67 -12.99
N ALA A 163 12.14 -15.90 -11.86
CA ALA A 163 10.82 -15.34 -11.59
C ALA A 163 10.85 -13.80 -11.62
N ILE A 164 11.89 -13.18 -11.05
CA ILE A 164 12.11 -11.73 -11.14
C ILE A 164 12.31 -11.32 -12.61
N ASN A 165 13.14 -12.02 -13.39
CA ASN A 165 13.36 -11.65 -14.79
C ASN A 165 12.08 -11.75 -15.64
N ILE A 166 11.22 -12.73 -15.38
CA ILE A 166 9.90 -12.85 -16.04
C ILE A 166 9.01 -11.65 -15.70
N ILE A 167 8.94 -11.25 -14.42
CA ILE A 167 8.20 -10.06 -14.00
C ILE A 167 8.73 -8.80 -14.71
N ILE A 168 10.06 -8.66 -14.80
CA ILE A 168 10.69 -7.51 -15.47
C ILE A 168 10.42 -7.52 -16.97
N ASP A 169 10.43 -8.67 -17.64
CA ASP A 169 10.12 -8.78 -19.07
C ASP A 169 8.67 -8.36 -19.38
N ASP A 170 7.70 -8.77 -18.56
CA ASP A 170 6.32 -8.31 -18.70
C ASP A 170 6.21 -6.79 -18.53
N LEU A 171 6.93 -6.21 -17.57
CA LEU A 171 6.95 -4.76 -17.35
C LEU A 171 7.65 -4.02 -18.49
N ASP A 172 8.74 -4.54 -19.05
CA ASP A 172 9.44 -3.91 -20.17
C ASP A 172 8.59 -3.88 -21.45
N LYS A 173 7.89 -4.98 -21.75
CA LYS A 173 6.92 -5.04 -22.84
C LYS A 173 5.78 -4.04 -22.62
N ALA A 174 5.29 -3.92 -21.39
CA ALA A 174 4.26 -2.95 -21.05
C ALA A 174 4.74 -1.49 -21.16
N ILE A 175 5.96 -1.17 -20.73
CA ILE A 175 6.54 0.17 -20.85
C ILE A 175 6.60 0.62 -22.32
N ALA A 176 6.96 -0.31 -23.22
CA ALA A 176 7.03 -0.02 -24.66
C ALA A 176 5.66 0.20 -25.31
N ALA A 177 4.61 -0.45 -24.81
CA ALA A 177 3.30 -0.48 -25.46
C ALA A 177 2.26 0.49 -24.87
N LEU A 178 2.38 0.85 -23.58
CA LEU A 178 1.37 1.65 -22.89
C LEU A 178 1.51 3.15 -23.17
N PRO A 179 0.40 3.91 -23.17
CA PRO A 179 0.45 5.37 -23.30
C PRO A 179 1.00 6.04 -22.04
N LYS A 180 1.41 7.30 -22.19
CA LYS A 180 1.82 8.16 -21.07
C LYS A 180 0.67 8.51 -20.11
N SER A 181 -0.54 8.65 -20.65
CA SER A 181 -1.73 9.08 -19.91
C SER A 181 -2.99 8.59 -20.60
N TRP A 182 -4.07 8.46 -19.83
CA TRP A 182 -5.38 8.08 -20.33
C TRP A 182 -6.35 9.27 -20.26
N GLY A 183 -7.38 9.25 -21.11
CA GLY A 183 -8.51 10.19 -21.02
C GLY A 183 -9.33 9.97 -19.74
N VAL A 184 -10.23 10.91 -19.44
CA VAL A 184 -11.02 10.91 -18.19
C VAL A 184 -11.87 9.64 -18.04
N SER A 185 -12.42 9.09 -19.13
CA SER A 185 -13.23 7.86 -19.11
C SER A 185 -12.43 6.59 -18.82
N GLU A 186 -11.10 6.63 -19.00
CA GLU A 186 -10.19 5.50 -18.81
C GLU A 186 -9.26 5.73 -17.61
N TYR A 187 -9.64 6.65 -16.71
CA TYR A 187 -8.88 6.96 -15.51
C TYR A 187 -8.70 5.72 -14.63
N GLY A 188 -7.49 5.51 -14.12
CA GLY A 188 -7.11 4.35 -13.32
C GLY A 188 -6.43 3.22 -14.09
N ARG A 189 -6.45 3.23 -15.44
CA ARG A 189 -5.65 2.29 -16.24
C ARG A 189 -4.15 2.51 -16.05
N VAL A 190 -3.38 1.42 -16.14
CA VAL A 190 -1.92 1.47 -16.04
C VAL A 190 -1.31 2.20 -17.23
N THR A 191 -0.32 3.06 -16.97
CA THR A 191 0.45 3.80 -17.98
C THR A 191 1.86 3.22 -18.10
N ARG A 192 2.62 3.64 -19.12
CA ARG A 192 4.05 3.30 -19.21
C ARG A 192 4.84 3.75 -17.99
N GLY A 193 4.46 4.89 -17.40
CA GLY A 193 5.02 5.40 -16.16
C GLY A 193 4.74 4.48 -14.96
N ALA A 194 3.52 3.94 -14.86
CA ALA A 194 3.16 2.98 -13.81
C ALA A 194 3.96 1.68 -13.93
N ALA A 195 4.12 1.15 -15.15
CA ALA A 195 4.93 -0.03 -15.40
C ALA A 195 6.41 0.20 -15.04
N ALA A 196 6.98 1.36 -15.42
CA ALA A 196 8.36 1.73 -15.09
C ALA A 196 8.57 1.90 -13.57
N ALA A 197 7.62 2.52 -12.88
CA ALA A 197 7.69 2.69 -11.43
C ALA A 197 7.58 1.36 -10.67
N LEU A 198 6.72 0.45 -11.12
CA LEU A 198 6.63 -0.91 -10.57
C LEU A 198 7.93 -1.69 -10.82
N LYS A 199 8.53 -1.57 -12.01
CA LYS A 199 9.85 -2.16 -12.32
C LYS A 199 10.94 -1.65 -11.38
N SER A 200 10.98 -0.35 -11.12
CA SER A 200 11.90 0.25 -10.13
C SER A 200 11.72 -0.37 -8.74
N ARG A 201 10.47 -0.52 -8.26
CA ARG A 201 10.18 -1.15 -6.95
C ARG A 201 10.63 -2.61 -6.90
N VAL A 202 10.27 -3.42 -7.90
CA VAL A 202 10.62 -4.85 -7.95
C VAL A 202 12.15 -5.02 -7.89
N LEU A 203 12.88 -4.26 -8.70
CA LEU A 203 14.35 -4.32 -8.71
C LEU A 203 14.99 -3.78 -7.42
N LEU A 204 14.40 -2.75 -6.79
CA LEU A 204 14.86 -2.28 -5.49
C LEU A 204 14.74 -3.38 -4.41
N TYR A 205 13.64 -4.12 -4.39
CA TYR A 205 13.48 -5.24 -3.46
C TYR A 205 14.45 -6.38 -3.79
N TRP A 206 14.62 -6.71 -5.07
CA TRP A 206 15.57 -7.73 -5.52
C TRP A 206 17.02 -7.41 -5.12
N ALA A 207 17.38 -6.13 -5.09
CA ALA A 207 18.67 -5.63 -4.63
C ALA A 207 18.80 -5.55 -3.10
N SER A 208 17.68 -5.52 -2.37
CA SER A 208 17.64 -5.36 -0.91
C SER A 208 18.07 -6.63 -0.16
N PRO A 209 18.54 -6.52 1.09
CA PRO A 209 19.04 -7.64 1.91
C PRO A 209 18.13 -8.89 2.01
N GLN A 210 16.80 -8.74 1.91
CA GLN A 210 15.87 -9.88 1.89
C GLN A 210 16.14 -10.83 0.72
N PHE A 211 16.43 -10.31 -0.47
CA PHE A 211 16.73 -11.12 -1.65
C PHE A 211 18.22 -11.21 -1.95
N ASN A 212 19.00 -10.24 -1.49
CA ASN A 212 20.42 -10.06 -1.79
C ASN A 212 21.28 -10.12 -0.51
N PRO A 213 21.31 -11.27 0.21
CA PRO A 213 22.04 -11.37 1.48
C PRO A 213 23.56 -11.16 1.33
N ASN A 214 24.10 -11.47 0.14
CA ASN A 214 25.51 -11.28 -0.19
C ASN A 214 25.84 -9.87 -0.70
N ASN A 215 24.84 -8.96 -0.74
CA ASN A 215 24.96 -7.59 -1.22
C ASN A 215 25.65 -7.47 -2.59
N ALA A 216 25.25 -8.32 -3.55
CA ALA A 216 25.76 -8.32 -4.91
C ALA A 216 25.49 -6.96 -5.58
N SER A 217 26.54 -6.34 -6.14
CA SER A 217 26.50 -4.97 -6.67
C SER A 217 25.70 -4.86 -7.97
N ASP A 218 25.67 -5.90 -8.78
CA ASP A 218 24.92 -5.97 -10.05
C ASP A 218 23.41 -5.72 -9.83
N ARG A 219 22.86 -6.22 -8.72
CA ARG A 219 21.44 -6.01 -8.39
C ARG A 219 21.15 -4.55 -8.03
N TRP A 220 22.05 -3.90 -7.30
CA TRP A 220 21.94 -2.48 -6.99
C TRP A 220 22.09 -1.61 -8.24
N GLU A 221 22.98 -1.96 -9.16
CA GLU A 221 23.12 -1.23 -10.44
C GLU A 221 21.87 -1.36 -11.31
N ARG A 222 21.24 -2.55 -11.36
CA ARG A 222 19.93 -2.76 -12.02
C ARG A 222 18.84 -1.90 -11.39
N ALA A 223 18.77 -1.86 -10.05
CA ALA A 223 17.79 -1.05 -9.32
C ALA A 223 18.01 0.45 -9.54
N TYR A 224 19.26 0.91 -9.56
CA TYR A 224 19.63 2.30 -9.83
C TYR A 224 19.23 2.70 -11.25
N THR A 225 19.60 1.90 -12.26
CA THR A 225 19.24 2.15 -13.66
C THR A 225 17.73 2.21 -13.86
N ALA A 226 16.98 1.24 -13.32
CA ALA A 226 15.53 1.22 -13.42
C ALA A 226 14.87 2.41 -12.73
N SER A 227 15.33 2.80 -11.54
CA SER A 227 14.77 3.93 -10.80
C SER A 227 15.08 5.27 -11.47
N LYS A 228 16.27 5.41 -12.05
CA LYS A 228 16.66 6.60 -12.83
C LYS A 228 15.81 6.73 -14.09
N ASN A 229 15.65 5.64 -14.84
CA ASN A 229 14.81 5.63 -16.05
C ASN A 229 13.34 5.89 -15.73
N ALA A 230 12.81 5.29 -14.66
CA ALA A 230 11.44 5.53 -14.22
C ALA A 230 11.20 7.01 -13.88
N LYS A 231 12.10 7.62 -13.10
CA LYS A 231 12.03 9.06 -12.79
C LYS A 231 12.02 9.90 -14.05
N GLN A 232 12.98 9.67 -14.97
CA GLN A 232 13.10 10.44 -16.21
C GLN A 232 11.84 10.32 -17.09
N LEU A 233 11.33 9.10 -17.28
CA LEU A 233 10.13 8.85 -18.07
C LEU A 233 8.90 9.54 -17.46
N LEU A 234 8.73 9.47 -16.14
CA LEU A 234 7.62 10.11 -15.43
C LEU A 234 7.70 11.65 -15.52
N GLU A 235 8.88 12.24 -15.37
CA GLU A 235 9.07 13.69 -15.55
C GLU A 235 8.74 14.12 -16.99
N GLN A 236 9.16 13.34 -18.00
CA GLN A 236 8.79 13.58 -19.40
C GLN A 236 7.28 13.47 -19.65
N ASP A 237 6.61 12.57 -18.92
CA ASP A 237 5.17 12.36 -18.99
C ASP A 237 4.36 13.39 -18.18
N GLY A 238 5.03 14.32 -17.48
CA GLY A 238 4.41 15.42 -16.75
C GLY A 238 4.05 15.09 -15.29
N TYR A 239 4.50 13.96 -14.76
CA TYR A 239 4.39 13.61 -13.35
C TYR A 239 5.40 14.39 -12.50
N GLY A 240 5.09 14.56 -11.22
CA GLY A 240 5.93 15.29 -10.27
C GLY A 240 5.35 15.26 -8.86
N LEU A 241 6.06 15.90 -7.91
CA LEU A 241 5.55 16.05 -6.55
C LEU A 241 4.37 17.05 -6.53
N MET A 242 3.30 16.70 -5.83
CA MET A 242 2.26 17.65 -5.46
C MET A 242 2.83 18.70 -4.49
N PRO A 243 2.47 19.99 -4.64
CA PRO A 243 3.04 21.06 -3.81
C PRO A 243 2.62 20.97 -2.35
N ASN A 244 1.43 20.44 -2.06
CA ASN A 244 0.87 20.33 -0.72
C ASN A 244 0.72 18.85 -0.33
N PHE A 245 1.38 18.45 0.76
CA PHE A 245 1.44 17.06 1.22
C PHE A 245 0.07 16.51 1.66
N ASP A 246 -0.74 17.35 2.30
CA ASP A 246 -2.10 17.01 2.76
C ASP A 246 -3.10 16.82 1.60
N GLN A 247 -2.77 17.28 0.41
CA GLN A 247 -3.63 17.21 -0.78
C GLN A 247 -3.32 16.01 -1.68
N ILE A 248 -2.26 15.24 -1.40
CA ILE A 248 -1.80 14.13 -2.26
C ILE A 248 -2.90 13.11 -2.52
N PHE A 249 -3.72 12.80 -1.53
CA PHE A 249 -4.80 11.81 -1.64
C PHE A 249 -6.19 12.42 -1.82
N LEU A 250 -6.29 13.76 -1.82
CA LEU A 250 -7.56 14.48 -1.91
C LEU A 250 -7.79 15.09 -3.29
N VAL A 251 -6.71 15.31 -4.05
CA VAL A 251 -6.80 15.73 -5.45
C VAL A 251 -6.94 14.49 -6.32
N GLU A 252 -8.02 14.43 -7.08
CA GLU A 252 -8.34 13.30 -7.96
C GLU A 252 -8.09 13.61 -9.44
N GLY A 253 -8.16 12.56 -10.25
CA GLY A 253 -8.04 12.67 -11.70
C GLY A 253 -6.62 13.03 -12.16
N ASN A 254 -6.55 13.61 -13.36
CA ASN A 254 -5.27 13.98 -14.00
C ASN A 254 -4.65 15.26 -13.41
N ASN A 255 -5.33 15.94 -12.48
CA ASN A 255 -4.76 17.07 -11.73
C ASN A 255 -3.73 16.60 -10.70
N ASN A 256 -3.81 15.35 -10.26
CA ASN A 256 -2.84 14.76 -9.36
C ASN A 256 -1.62 14.26 -10.12
N LYS A 257 -0.59 15.10 -10.18
CA LYS A 257 0.68 14.79 -10.86
C LYS A 257 1.56 13.78 -10.12
N GLU A 258 1.24 13.46 -8.86
CA GLU A 258 2.03 12.55 -8.05
C GLU A 258 1.50 11.11 -8.08
N ALA A 259 0.23 10.90 -8.46
CA ALA A 259 -0.42 9.59 -8.47
C ALA A 259 -0.10 8.78 -9.74
N ILE A 260 0.75 7.75 -9.61
CA ILE A 260 1.29 6.97 -10.74
C ILE A 260 0.54 5.66 -10.94
N PHE A 261 0.49 4.81 -9.90
CA PHE A 261 -0.26 3.55 -9.91
C PHE A 261 -1.32 3.61 -8.83
N LYS A 262 -2.59 3.51 -9.21
CA LYS A 262 -3.72 3.93 -8.38
C LYS A 262 -4.96 3.11 -8.64
N ARG A 263 -5.79 2.94 -7.62
CA ARG A 263 -7.12 2.36 -7.70
C ARG A 263 -8.16 3.46 -7.46
N PRO A 264 -8.97 3.79 -8.47
CA PRO A 264 -9.99 4.80 -8.30
C PRO A 264 -11.17 4.30 -7.46
N PHE A 265 -11.76 5.20 -6.69
CA PHE A 265 -13.01 4.98 -5.96
C PHE A 265 -14.04 6.03 -6.40
N ASP A 266 -15.32 5.66 -6.31
CA ASP A 266 -16.43 6.51 -6.73
C ASP A 266 -17.71 6.09 -5.98
N TYR A 267 -18.23 7.02 -5.20
CA TYR A 267 -19.47 6.85 -4.45
C TYR A 267 -20.67 6.52 -5.36
N SER A 268 -20.75 7.12 -6.55
CA SER A 268 -21.89 6.97 -7.48
C SER A 268 -22.01 5.55 -8.04
N THR A 269 -20.90 4.82 -8.12
CA THR A 269 -20.84 3.43 -8.59
C THR A 269 -20.73 2.42 -7.45
N ASN A 270 -20.86 2.86 -6.19
CA ASN A 270 -20.69 2.07 -4.98
C ASN A 270 -19.29 1.39 -4.88
N LYS A 271 -18.28 1.95 -5.56
CA LYS A 271 -16.87 1.58 -5.38
C LYS A 271 -16.30 2.49 -4.29
N ILE A 272 -16.49 2.08 -3.04
CA ILE A 272 -16.17 2.86 -1.83
C ILE A 272 -15.24 2.10 -0.88
N HIS A 273 -14.61 2.81 0.06
CA HIS A 273 -13.87 2.25 1.19
C HIS A 273 -14.25 2.94 2.52
N THR A 274 -13.67 2.50 3.63
CA THR A 274 -14.06 2.88 5.01
C THR A 274 -12.94 3.55 5.80
N TRP A 275 -11.97 4.19 5.12
CA TRP A 275 -10.75 4.69 5.77
C TRP A 275 -11.09 5.71 6.86
N GLU A 276 -12.03 6.61 6.58
CA GLU A 276 -12.50 7.70 7.42
C GLU A 276 -13.08 7.13 8.70
N ASN A 277 -13.96 6.14 8.60
CA ASN A 277 -14.51 5.43 9.76
C ASN A 277 -13.41 4.73 10.57
N SER A 278 -12.36 4.23 9.92
CA SER A 278 -11.30 3.44 10.56
C SER A 278 -10.27 4.27 11.34
N VAL A 279 -10.16 5.58 11.07
CA VAL A 279 -9.20 6.48 11.76
C VAL A 279 -9.80 7.70 12.44
N ARG A 280 -11.06 8.07 12.16
CA ARG A 280 -11.70 9.21 12.83
C ARG A 280 -12.11 8.88 14.26
N PRO A 281 -11.88 9.77 15.24
CA PRO A 281 -12.45 9.67 16.57
C PRO A 281 -13.96 9.44 16.50
N ARG A 282 -14.50 8.59 17.38
CA ARG A 282 -15.92 8.21 17.34
C ARG A 282 -16.87 9.40 17.46
N VAL A 283 -16.50 10.45 18.19
CA VAL A 283 -17.30 11.68 18.30
C VAL A 283 -17.64 12.29 16.92
N ILE A 284 -16.74 12.13 15.94
CA ILE A 284 -16.85 12.60 14.55
C ILE A 284 -16.84 11.46 13.52
N GLY A 285 -17.13 10.23 13.97
CA GLY A 285 -17.27 9.03 13.14
C GLY A 285 -18.47 8.20 13.59
N ILE A 286 -18.60 6.96 13.12
CA ILE A 286 -19.73 6.10 13.51
C ILE A 286 -19.26 5.03 14.50
N ASP A 287 -18.34 4.16 14.07
CA ASP A 287 -17.88 3.05 14.90
C ASP A 287 -16.63 3.40 15.72
N GLY A 288 -15.87 4.42 15.31
CA GLY A 288 -14.67 4.91 15.99
C GLY A 288 -13.37 4.36 15.41
N GLY A 289 -12.36 5.24 15.29
CA GLY A 289 -11.14 5.01 14.55
C GLY A 289 -9.97 4.53 15.39
N THR A 290 -9.87 3.22 15.60
CA THR A 290 -8.79 2.59 16.37
C THR A 290 -7.86 1.69 15.54
N ASN A 291 -8.14 1.50 14.25
CA ASN A 291 -7.41 0.54 13.42
C ASN A 291 -5.96 0.96 13.11
N SER A 292 -5.72 2.26 12.97
CA SER A 292 -4.39 2.82 12.68
C SER A 292 -4.11 4.02 13.57
N ASN A 293 -4.06 3.80 14.89
CA ASN A 293 -3.64 4.83 15.83
C ASN A 293 -2.11 4.93 15.86
N PRO A 294 -1.52 6.12 15.62
CA PRO A 294 -0.07 6.29 15.66
C PRO A 294 0.53 5.88 16.99
N THR A 295 1.62 5.11 16.97
CA THR A 295 2.43 4.88 18.17
C THR A 295 3.23 6.12 18.54
N LYS A 296 3.71 6.16 19.78
CA LYS A 296 4.71 7.14 20.21
C LYS A 296 5.98 7.05 19.37
N GLN A 297 6.40 5.84 18.97
CA GLN A 297 7.57 5.64 18.10
C GLN A 297 7.40 6.36 16.76
N LEU A 298 6.25 6.25 16.11
CA LEU A 298 5.97 6.99 14.88
C LEU A 298 5.91 8.50 15.14
N VAL A 299 5.26 8.93 16.23
CA VAL A 299 5.21 10.34 16.62
C VAL A 299 6.60 10.92 16.85
N ASP A 300 7.51 10.17 17.47
CA ASP A 300 8.89 10.56 17.74
C ASP A 300 9.76 10.53 16.47
N ALA A 301 9.41 9.71 15.48
CA ALA A 301 10.17 9.61 14.22
C ALA A 301 10.11 10.89 13.37
N PHE A 302 9.05 11.69 13.48
CA PHE A 302 8.99 12.99 12.79
C PHE A 302 10.07 13.93 13.34
N PRO A 303 10.91 14.58 12.51
CA PRO A 303 11.87 15.54 12.99
C PRO A 303 11.20 16.84 13.45
N MET A 304 12.01 17.78 13.94
CA MET A 304 11.60 19.16 14.17
C MET A 304 11.48 19.93 12.85
N ALA A 305 10.90 21.13 12.86
CA ALA A 305 10.65 21.95 11.68
C ALA A 305 11.95 22.36 10.95
N ASN A 306 13.10 22.35 11.63
CA ASN A 306 14.43 22.53 11.04
C ASN A 306 15.02 21.25 10.45
N GLY A 307 14.28 20.14 10.50
CA GLY A 307 14.67 18.86 9.94
C GLY A 307 15.55 17.99 10.85
N LEU A 308 15.97 18.50 12.01
CA LEU A 308 16.78 17.76 12.97
C LEU A 308 15.93 16.74 13.76
N ASN A 309 16.53 15.61 14.11
CA ASN A 309 15.89 14.59 14.96
C ASN A 309 15.58 15.16 16.35
N ILE A 310 14.51 14.71 16.99
CA ILE A 310 14.12 15.15 18.34
C ILE A 310 15.18 14.88 19.42
N THR A 311 16.10 13.95 19.17
CA THR A 311 17.22 13.63 20.07
C THR A 311 18.45 14.53 19.84
N ASP A 312 18.47 15.31 18.76
CA ASP A 312 19.53 16.26 18.50
C ASP A 312 19.39 17.45 19.48
N PRO A 313 20.43 17.82 20.24
CA PRO A 313 20.38 18.95 21.17
C PRO A 313 20.00 20.29 20.51
N ALA A 314 20.33 20.48 19.24
CA ALA A 314 20.02 21.69 18.48
C ALA A 314 18.59 21.68 17.89
N SER A 315 17.83 20.58 18.04
CA SER A 315 16.46 20.44 17.54
C SER A 315 15.45 21.33 18.25
N ARG A 316 15.74 21.71 19.51
CA ARG A 316 14.85 22.47 20.40
C ARG A 316 13.54 21.73 20.70
N TYR A 317 13.58 20.40 20.68
CA TYR A 317 12.44 19.57 21.05
C TYR A 317 12.03 19.77 22.51
N ASP A 318 10.74 19.94 22.75
CA ASP A 318 10.14 20.04 24.09
C ASP A 318 9.25 18.83 24.32
N ALA A 319 9.65 17.93 25.20
CA ALA A 319 8.89 16.72 25.49
C ALA A 319 7.52 16.98 26.15
N VAL A 320 7.35 18.12 26.85
CA VAL A 320 6.06 18.52 27.44
C VAL A 320 5.10 19.00 26.36
N HIS A 321 5.61 19.75 25.38
CA HIS A 321 4.86 20.26 24.24
C HIS A 321 5.31 19.60 22.94
N TYR A 322 5.31 18.26 22.92
CA TYR A 322 5.92 17.43 21.86
C TYR A 322 5.39 17.70 20.45
N TRP A 323 4.24 18.35 20.30
CA TRP A 323 3.67 18.70 19.01
C TRP A 323 4.19 20.03 18.46
N LYS A 324 4.96 20.83 19.20
CA LYS A 324 5.40 22.16 18.74
C LYS A 324 6.56 22.07 17.77
N ASN A 325 6.54 22.97 16.76
CA ASN A 325 7.63 23.16 15.80
C ASN A 325 8.12 21.85 15.16
N ARG A 326 7.20 20.96 14.78
CA ARG A 326 7.52 19.68 14.15
C ARG A 326 7.65 19.83 12.62
N ASP A 327 8.19 18.80 11.99
CA ASP A 327 8.04 18.57 10.55
C ASP A 327 6.58 18.85 10.13
N PRO A 328 6.30 19.69 9.13
CA PRO A 328 4.93 20.02 8.75
C PRO A 328 4.05 18.80 8.44
N ARG A 329 4.63 17.70 7.96
CA ARG A 329 3.92 16.44 7.71
C ARG A 329 3.38 15.79 8.98
N PHE A 330 3.96 16.09 10.15
CA PHE A 330 3.44 15.67 11.45
C PHE A 330 1.98 16.11 11.60
N TYR A 331 1.68 17.38 11.31
CA TYR A 331 0.33 17.95 11.48
C TYR A 331 -0.67 17.48 10.42
N SER A 332 -0.19 16.93 9.29
CA SER A 332 -1.01 16.29 8.27
C SER A 332 -1.21 14.79 8.51
N THR A 333 -0.41 14.19 9.41
CA THR A 333 -0.43 12.74 9.67
C THR A 333 -1.03 12.40 11.02
N ILE A 334 -0.76 13.20 12.05
CA ILE A 334 -1.05 12.90 13.45
C ILE A 334 -2.06 13.90 14.01
N VAL A 335 -3.09 13.40 14.68
CA VAL A 335 -3.95 14.18 15.56
C VAL A 335 -3.57 13.85 17.01
N TYR A 336 -3.11 14.87 17.73
CA TYR A 336 -2.76 14.79 19.14
C TYR A 336 -3.84 15.44 20.02
N ASN A 337 -3.75 15.26 21.34
CA ASN A 337 -4.71 15.85 22.27
C ASN A 337 -4.72 17.39 22.20
N GLY A 338 -5.90 17.96 21.93
CA GLY A 338 -6.14 19.38 21.75
C GLY A 338 -5.80 19.93 20.37
N ALA A 339 -5.46 19.07 19.40
CA ALA A 339 -5.23 19.50 18.02
C ALA A 339 -6.54 19.97 17.36
N ASN A 340 -6.48 21.04 16.56
CA ASN A 340 -7.59 21.47 15.71
C ASN A 340 -7.92 20.35 14.72
N TYR A 341 -9.16 19.85 14.72
CA TYR A 341 -9.60 18.78 13.84
C TYR A 341 -11.04 19.04 13.36
N THR A 342 -11.13 19.96 12.41
CA THR A 342 -12.38 20.38 11.78
C THR A 342 -12.83 19.35 10.74
N VAL A 343 -14.11 19.01 10.75
CA VAL A 343 -14.77 18.15 9.76
C VAL A 343 -16.13 18.72 9.41
N ALA A 344 -16.74 18.28 8.30
CA ALA A 344 -18.06 18.70 7.90
C ALA A 344 -19.11 18.47 9.00
N GLY A 345 -19.90 19.52 9.27
CA GLY A 345 -20.94 19.52 10.31
C GLY A 345 -20.47 19.93 11.71
N GLU A 346 -19.16 20.12 11.92
CA GLU A 346 -18.59 20.58 13.19
C GLU A 346 -18.15 22.05 13.12
N SER A 347 -17.94 22.67 14.29
CA SER A 347 -17.43 24.05 14.38
C SER A 347 -16.03 24.18 13.77
N ALA A 348 -15.73 25.34 13.17
CA ALA A 348 -14.45 25.61 12.52
C ALA A 348 -13.26 25.56 13.49
N ASP A 349 -13.49 25.88 14.76
CA ASP A 349 -12.51 25.87 15.85
C ASP A 349 -12.46 24.56 16.65
N ARG A 350 -13.15 23.52 16.17
CA ARG A 350 -13.22 22.22 16.83
C ARG A 350 -11.82 21.65 17.13
N LYS A 351 -11.62 21.24 18.39
CA LYS A 351 -10.43 20.51 18.85
C LYS A 351 -10.76 19.05 19.16
N GLN A 352 -9.84 18.15 18.81
CA GLN A 352 -9.92 16.76 19.23
C GLN A 352 -9.34 16.62 20.64
N TRP A 353 -10.18 16.21 21.60
CA TRP A 353 -9.76 15.98 22.99
C TRP A 353 -9.81 14.51 23.33
N HIS A 354 -8.70 13.98 23.83
CA HIS A 354 -8.65 12.68 24.47
C HIS A 354 -7.66 12.74 25.63
N TYR A 355 -8.19 12.72 26.85
CA TYR A 355 -7.40 12.67 28.07
C TYR A 355 -8.09 11.79 29.10
N TYR A 356 -7.35 11.45 30.16
CA TYR A 356 -7.86 10.73 31.31
C TYR A 356 -8.02 11.68 32.48
N TYR A 357 -8.96 11.39 33.37
CA TYR A 357 -9.14 12.11 34.62
C TYR A 357 -9.52 11.15 35.74
N TYR A 358 -9.30 11.57 36.98
CA TYR A 358 -9.75 10.83 38.15
C TYR A 358 -11.19 11.24 38.49
N THR A 359 -12.07 10.26 38.61
CA THR A 359 -13.42 10.44 39.17
C THR A 359 -13.34 10.70 40.68
N ASN A 360 -14.45 11.11 41.29
CA ASN A 360 -14.51 11.41 42.73
C ASN A 360 -14.16 10.19 43.62
N ASP A 361 -14.47 8.97 43.14
CA ASP A 361 -14.09 7.69 43.76
C ASP A 361 -12.64 7.26 43.45
N GLY A 362 -11.85 8.11 42.78
CA GLY A 362 -10.43 7.89 42.54
C GLY A 362 -10.09 6.98 41.35
N LYS A 363 -11.08 6.61 40.52
CA LYS A 363 -10.88 5.79 39.32
C LYS A 363 -10.36 6.65 38.16
N LEU A 364 -9.34 6.16 37.47
CA LEU A 364 -8.86 6.79 36.23
C LEU A 364 -9.76 6.38 35.06
N VAL A 365 -10.38 7.34 34.40
CA VAL A 365 -11.30 7.09 33.26
C VAL A 365 -10.94 7.99 32.07
N SER A 366 -11.21 7.52 30.86
CA SER A 366 -11.04 8.32 29.63
C SER A 366 -12.22 9.28 29.43
N THR A 367 -11.96 10.44 28.83
CA THR A 367 -13.01 11.33 28.32
C THR A 367 -13.80 10.75 27.16
N GLU A 368 -13.26 9.75 26.48
CA GLU A 368 -13.97 9.02 25.43
C GLU A 368 -14.31 7.62 25.93
N THR A 369 -15.62 7.35 26.04
CA THR A 369 -16.13 6.13 26.65
C THR A 369 -16.39 5.00 25.65
N GLN A 370 -16.38 5.31 24.35
CA GLN A 370 -16.73 4.36 23.29
C GLN A 370 -15.64 4.37 22.22
N ASN A 371 -14.90 3.26 22.13
CA ASN A 371 -13.76 3.07 21.21
C ASN A 371 -12.75 4.24 21.23
N PRO A 372 -12.22 4.61 22.41
CA PRO A 372 -11.18 5.63 22.51
C PRO A 372 -9.91 5.19 21.77
N THR A 373 -9.09 6.17 21.37
CA THR A 373 -7.74 5.87 20.85
C THR A 373 -6.96 4.97 21.80
N THR A 374 -6.25 4.00 21.23
CA THR A 374 -5.42 3.07 21.99
C THR A 374 -4.02 3.62 22.27
N THR A 375 -3.64 4.76 21.70
CA THR A 375 -2.29 5.34 21.84
C THR A 375 -2.28 6.78 22.33
N GLY A 376 -3.44 7.44 22.43
CA GLY A 376 -3.52 8.88 22.67
C GLY A 376 -3.43 9.74 21.39
N PHE A 377 -3.35 9.09 20.23
CA PHE A 377 -3.26 9.73 18.92
C PHE A 377 -4.30 9.17 17.93
N TYR A 378 -4.71 9.99 16.96
CA TYR A 378 -5.43 9.53 15.76
C TYR A 378 -4.63 9.84 14.49
N THR A 379 -5.01 9.19 13.40
CA THR A 379 -4.43 9.45 12.08
C THR A 379 -5.26 10.52 11.35
N ARG A 380 -4.55 11.46 10.72
CA ARG A 380 -5.13 12.52 9.87
C ARG A 380 -4.84 12.29 8.39
N LYS A 381 -3.82 11.51 8.07
CA LYS A 381 -3.37 11.33 6.69
C LYS A 381 -4.48 10.72 5.84
N ALA A 382 -4.66 11.28 4.65
CA ALA A 382 -5.67 10.87 3.67
C ALA A 382 -7.12 10.87 4.21
N VAL A 383 -7.42 11.68 5.23
CA VAL A 383 -8.79 11.87 5.69
C VAL A 383 -9.41 13.06 4.95
N ASN A 384 -10.49 12.83 4.20
CA ASN A 384 -11.22 13.91 3.56
C ASN A 384 -12.17 14.61 4.54
N THR A 385 -11.74 15.70 5.18
CA THR A 385 -12.52 16.41 6.21
C THR A 385 -13.87 16.96 5.74
N SER A 386 -14.12 17.03 4.43
CA SER A 386 -15.42 17.44 3.87
C SER A 386 -16.48 16.33 3.91
N ILE A 387 -16.10 15.08 4.17
CA ILE A 387 -17.04 13.97 4.36
C ILE A 387 -17.72 14.11 5.72
N ALA A 388 -19.05 14.19 5.71
CA ALA A 388 -19.89 14.26 6.91
C ALA A 388 -19.88 12.95 7.71
N LYS A 389 -20.21 13.04 9.00
CA LYS A 389 -20.14 11.94 9.96
C LYS A 389 -20.93 10.68 9.54
N ASP A 390 -22.08 10.85 8.93
CA ASP A 390 -22.96 9.76 8.46
C ASP A 390 -22.41 9.04 7.22
N ARG A 391 -21.52 9.68 6.45
CA ARG A 391 -20.91 9.14 5.22
C ARG A 391 -19.50 8.58 5.39
N VAL A 392 -18.93 8.58 6.60
CA VAL A 392 -17.54 8.10 6.85
C VAL A 392 -17.30 6.62 6.52
N LYS A 393 -18.36 5.82 6.31
CA LYS A 393 -18.27 4.42 5.84
C LYS A 393 -18.27 4.29 4.31
N GLN A 394 -18.43 5.40 3.59
CA GLN A 394 -18.63 5.41 2.14
C GLN A 394 -17.68 6.44 1.51
N THR A 395 -16.39 6.23 1.73
CA THR A 395 -15.34 7.10 1.21
C THR A 395 -15.02 6.73 -0.23
N ASP A 396 -14.84 7.75 -1.05
CA ASP A 396 -14.60 7.69 -2.48
C ASP A 396 -13.21 8.20 -2.91
N THR A 397 -12.34 8.58 -1.97
CA THR A 397 -10.98 9.01 -2.29
C THR A 397 -10.15 7.90 -2.93
N ASP A 398 -9.45 8.22 -4.02
CA ASP A 398 -8.54 7.28 -4.69
C ASP A 398 -7.44 6.71 -3.77
N TRP A 399 -7.14 5.41 -3.92
CA TRP A 399 -5.94 4.82 -3.33
C TRP A 399 -4.76 4.92 -4.31
N ILE A 400 -3.63 5.46 -3.84
CA ILE A 400 -2.41 5.58 -4.62
C ILE A 400 -1.39 4.53 -4.12
N GLU A 401 -1.17 3.49 -4.92
CA GLU A 401 -0.23 2.41 -4.60
C GLU A 401 1.23 2.80 -4.87
N ILE A 402 1.51 3.48 -5.98
CA ILE A 402 2.82 4.07 -6.28
C ILE A 402 2.63 5.54 -6.57
N ARG A 403 3.41 6.38 -5.90
CA ARG A 403 3.45 7.82 -6.13
C ARG A 403 4.85 8.33 -6.43
N PHE A 404 4.95 9.52 -7.01
CA PHE A 404 6.21 10.06 -7.51
C PHE A 404 7.30 10.14 -6.44
N ALA A 405 6.96 10.45 -5.18
CA ALA A 405 7.93 10.41 -4.09
C ALA A 405 8.57 9.03 -3.87
N GLU A 406 7.85 7.94 -4.14
CA GLU A 406 8.42 6.58 -4.04
C GLU A 406 9.50 6.38 -5.10
N VAL A 407 9.27 6.86 -6.33
CA VAL A 407 10.28 6.77 -7.40
C VAL A 407 11.54 7.57 -7.03
N LEU A 408 11.37 8.77 -6.44
CA LEU A 408 12.50 9.56 -5.94
C LEU A 408 13.26 8.85 -4.82
N LEU A 409 12.55 8.25 -3.85
CA LEU A 409 13.17 7.55 -2.73
C LEU A 409 13.77 6.20 -3.13
N ASN A 410 13.22 5.52 -4.14
CA ASN A 410 13.83 4.34 -4.74
C ASN A 410 15.14 4.70 -5.45
N LEU A 411 15.15 5.80 -6.21
CA LEU A 411 16.38 6.31 -6.83
C LEU A 411 17.40 6.74 -5.77
N ALA A 412 17.00 7.47 -4.73
CA ALA A 412 17.89 7.88 -3.66
C ALA A 412 18.56 6.68 -2.98
N GLU A 413 17.77 5.64 -2.66
CA GLU A 413 18.29 4.43 -2.05
C GLU A 413 19.25 3.69 -2.98
N ALA A 414 18.84 3.39 -4.22
CA ALA A 414 19.68 2.66 -5.14
C ALA A 414 20.95 3.44 -5.51
N ALA A 415 20.86 4.76 -5.71
CA ALA A 415 22.01 5.62 -5.97
C ALA A 415 23.01 5.59 -4.80
N ASN A 416 22.54 5.68 -3.56
CA ASN A 416 23.41 5.61 -2.39
C ASN A 416 24.15 4.26 -2.32
N GLU A 417 23.47 3.16 -2.61
CA GLU A 417 24.02 1.81 -2.53
C GLU A 417 25.04 1.51 -3.64
N VAL A 418 24.98 2.22 -4.78
CA VAL A 418 26.02 2.20 -5.83
C VAL A 418 27.09 3.30 -5.66
N GLY A 419 27.16 3.95 -4.50
CA GLY A 419 28.18 4.96 -4.18
C GLY A 419 27.91 6.37 -4.74
N LYS A 420 26.72 6.62 -5.29
CA LYS A 420 26.28 7.93 -5.80
C LYS A 420 25.49 8.71 -4.75
N THR A 421 26.02 8.79 -3.53
CA THR A 421 25.38 9.44 -2.37
C THR A 421 24.97 10.90 -2.64
N ASN A 422 25.68 11.63 -3.51
CA ASN A 422 25.30 12.98 -3.91
C ASN A 422 23.95 13.03 -4.65
N GLU A 423 23.63 12.01 -5.48
CA GLU A 423 22.30 11.92 -6.10
C GLU A 423 21.21 11.66 -5.06
N ALA A 424 21.51 10.90 -4.00
CA ALA A 424 20.58 10.69 -2.89
C ALA A 424 20.26 11.99 -2.12
N TYR A 425 21.26 12.84 -1.88
CA TYR A 425 21.03 14.18 -1.31
C TYR A 425 20.08 15.03 -2.15
N VAL A 426 20.24 15.00 -3.49
CA VAL A 426 19.37 15.75 -4.40
C VAL A 426 17.93 15.29 -4.28
N GLU A 427 17.68 13.98 -4.30
CA GLU A 427 16.31 13.46 -4.25
C GLU A 427 15.66 13.66 -2.86
N LEU A 428 16.39 13.47 -1.77
CA LEU A 428 15.89 13.79 -0.42
C LEU A 428 15.58 15.29 -0.27
N SER A 429 16.42 16.17 -0.83
CA SER A 429 16.21 17.62 -0.76
C SER A 429 14.90 18.03 -1.44
N LYS A 430 14.51 17.38 -2.54
CA LYS A 430 13.21 17.64 -3.19
C LYS A 430 12.04 17.28 -2.28
N ILE A 431 12.08 16.10 -1.64
CA ILE A 431 11.04 15.65 -0.70
C ILE A 431 10.95 16.60 0.50
N ARG A 432 12.10 16.92 1.12
CA ARG A 432 12.15 17.77 2.32
C ARG A 432 11.79 19.23 2.03
N SER A 433 12.15 19.73 0.84
CA SER A 433 11.69 21.03 0.35
C SER A 433 10.18 21.07 0.16
N ARG A 434 9.58 20.04 -0.47
CA ARG A 434 8.12 19.94 -0.61
C ARG A 434 7.43 19.87 0.74
N ALA A 435 8.03 19.14 1.68
CA ALA A 435 7.54 19.02 3.06
C ALA A 435 7.67 20.33 3.87
N LYS A 436 8.21 21.40 3.28
CA LYS A 436 8.41 22.71 3.93
C LYS A 436 9.29 22.64 5.18
N ILE A 437 10.25 21.71 5.18
CA ILE A 437 11.31 21.69 6.19
C ILE A 437 12.15 22.95 6.03
N LYS A 438 12.50 23.60 7.14
CA LYS A 438 13.32 24.82 7.10
C LYS A 438 14.74 24.45 6.69
N ASN A 439 15.28 25.18 5.72
CA ASN A 439 16.61 24.93 5.18
C ASN A 439 17.71 25.70 5.94
N GLU A 440 17.72 25.60 7.28
CA GLU A 440 18.61 26.42 8.12
C GLU A 440 20.09 26.09 7.90
N ASN A 441 20.42 24.82 7.60
CA ASN A 441 21.78 24.36 7.36
C ASN A 441 22.14 24.19 5.86
N GLY A 442 21.28 24.65 4.95
CA GLY A 442 21.45 24.46 3.51
C GLY A 442 21.15 23.04 2.97
N LEU A 443 20.86 22.08 3.86
CA LEU A 443 20.57 20.67 3.55
C LEU A 443 19.27 20.17 4.18
N TYR A 444 18.34 21.07 4.49
CA TYR A 444 17.05 20.75 5.12
C TYR A 444 17.18 19.91 6.39
N GLY A 445 18.20 20.14 7.21
CA GLY A 445 18.47 19.37 8.43
C GLY A 445 19.20 18.04 8.22
N LEU A 446 19.60 17.70 6.99
CA LEU A 446 20.50 16.57 6.74
C LEU A 446 21.94 16.97 7.14
N LYS A 447 22.67 16.02 7.73
CA LYS A 447 24.12 16.12 7.95
C LYS A 447 24.86 16.19 6.60
N ALA A 448 25.88 17.04 6.49
CA ALA A 448 26.77 17.08 5.32
C ALA A 448 27.72 15.87 5.28
N ASN A 449 28.16 15.46 4.08
CA ASN A 449 29.16 14.41 3.86
C ASN A 449 28.84 13.07 4.57
N MET A 450 27.58 12.66 4.57
CA MET A 450 27.18 11.36 5.12
C MET A 450 27.87 10.23 4.37
N SER A 451 28.37 9.25 5.12
CA SER A 451 28.70 7.93 4.59
C SER A 451 27.48 7.25 3.97
N THR A 452 27.71 6.24 3.14
CA THR A 452 26.63 5.38 2.60
C THR A 452 25.71 4.85 3.70
N GLY A 453 26.27 4.48 4.85
CA GLY A 453 25.51 3.99 6.01
C GLY A 453 24.61 5.06 6.64
N GLU A 454 25.13 6.26 6.87
CA GLU A 454 24.36 7.38 7.42
C GLU A 454 23.27 7.83 6.45
N MET A 455 23.59 7.96 5.16
CA MET A 455 22.61 8.33 4.14
C MET A 455 21.50 7.28 4.04
N ARG A 456 21.84 5.99 4.13
CA ARG A 456 20.84 4.92 4.14
C ARG A 456 19.87 5.06 5.31
N GLU A 457 20.35 5.32 6.52
CA GLU A 457 19.46 5.53 7.67
C GLU A 457 18.60 6.80 7.50
N ALA A 458 19.15 7.87 6.90
CA ALA A 458 18.39 9.08 6.55
C ALA A 458 17.28 8.79 5.53
N ILE A 459 17.57 8.00 4.48
CA ILE A 459 16.58 7.56 3.49
C ILE A 459 15.49 6.72 4.15
N MET A 460 15.85 5.76 5.00
CA MET A 460 14.86 4.91 5.67
C MET A 460 13.97 5.69 6.65
N LEU A 461 14.51 6.72 7.30
CA LEU A 461 13.72 7.65 8.12
C LEU A 461 12.79 8.50 7.25
N GLU A 462 13.29 9.06 6.14
CA GLU A 462 12.48 9.83 5.21
C GLU A 462 11.34 8.98 4.64
N ARG A 463 11.60 7.73 4.25
CA ARG A 463 10.57 6.77 3.81
C ARG A 463 9.53 6.50 4.90
N GLN A 464 9.94 6.33 6.16
CA GLN A 464 9.02 6.11 7.28
C GLN A 464 8.05 7.28 7.47
N ILE A 465 8.55 8.51 7.38
CA ILE A 465 7.76 9.73 7.57
C ILE A 465 6.87 9.99 6.36
N GLU A 466 7.48 9.95 5.16
CA GLU A 466 6.84 10.27 3.91
C GLU A 466 5.69 9.30 3.63
N PHE A 467 5.89 8.00 3.87
CA PHE A 467 4.92 6.93 3.61
C PHE A 467 4.17 6.42 4.84
N ALA A 468 4.16 7.18 5.94
CA ALA A 468 3.42 6.80 7.14
C ALA A 468 1.97 6.40 6.79
N PHE A 469 1.53 5.21 7.20
CA PHE A 469 0.20 4.63 6.91
C PHE A 469 -0.12 4.36 5.43
N GLU A 470 0.87 4.39 4.53
CA GLU A 470 0.70 4.05 3.11
C GLU A 470 1.10 2.59 2.79
N ASN A 471 1.08 1.70 3.80
CA ASN A 471 1.47 0.28 3.68
C ASN A 471 2.88 0.09 3.10
N LYS A 472 3.85 0.92 3.51
CA LYS A 472 5.26 0.79 3.11
C LYS A 472 6.17 0.34 4.24
N ARG A 473 5.92 0.79 5.47
CA ARG A 473 6.83 0.57 6.61
C ARG A 473 7.12 -0.91 6.88
N TYR A 474 6.10 -1.76 6.92
CA TYR A 474 6.26 -3.21 7.10
C TYR A 474 7.23 -3.80 6.07
N TRP A 475 7.02 -3.48 4.80
CA TRP A 475 7.83 -4.03 3.70
C TRP A 475 9.23 -3.45 3.66
N ASP A 476 9.39 -2.17 3.99
CA ASP A 476 10.69 -1.52 4.14
C ASP A 476 11.50 -2.15 5.29
N LEU A 477 10.86 -2.44 6.42
CA LEU A 477 11.49 -3.16 7.53
C LEU A 477 11.88 -4.59 7.13
N ARG A 478 11.00 -5.30 6.41
CA ARG A 478 11.25 -6.68 5.96
C ARG A 478 12.37 -6.75 4.94
N ARG A 479 12.28 -5.99 3.83
CA ARG A 479 13.23 -6.06 2.71
C ARG A 479 14.65 -5.67 3.13
N ARG A 480 14.78 -4.76 4.11
CA ARG A 480 16.07 -4.28 4.64
C ARG A 480 16.57 -5.06 5.86
N ASN A 481 15.87 -6.11 6.31
CA ASN A 481 16.18 -6.86 7.52
C ASN A 481 16.32 -5.98 8.78
N LEU A 482 15.35 -5.06 8.99
CA LEU A 482 15.39 -4.09 10.09
C LEU A 482 14.53 -4.49 11.29
N PHE A 483 13.71 -5.55 11.22
CA PHE A 483 12.91 -5.95 12.38
C PHE A 483 13.78 -6.35 13.56
N GLU A 484 14.77 -7.21 13.32
CA GLU A 484 15.69 -7.65 14.36
C GLU A 484 16.48 -6.49 14.95
N LYS A 485 17.04 -5.62 14.10
CA LYS A 485 17.88 -4.50 14.52
C LYS A 485 17.09 -3.39 15.24
N LYS A 486 15.86 -3.08 14.79
CA LYS A 486 15.12 -1.89 15.26
C LYS A 486 14.00 -2.21 16.23
N LEU A 487 13.33 -3.36 16.10
CA LEU A 487 12.08 -3.63 16.80
C LEU A 487 12.15 -4.80 17.78
N ASN A 488 12.96 -5.85 17.53
CA ASN A 488 13.02 -6.99 18.44
C ASN A 488 13.48 -6.57 19.85
N GLY A 489 12.83 -7.13 20.88
CA GLY A 489 13.03 -6.76 22.28
C GLY A 489 12.36 -5.45 22.71
N THR A 490 11.87 -4.63 21.76
CA THR A 490 11.14 -3.40 22.06
C THR A 490 9.65 -3.65 22.28
N ARG A 491 8.96 -2.63 22.82
CA ARG A 491 7.52 -2.61 22.99
C ARG A 491 6.96 -1.28 22.48
N ARG A 492 5.90 -1.33 21.69
CA ARG A 492 5.19 -0.14 21.21
C ARG A 492 4.56 0.61 22.36
N LEU A 493 4.58 1.93 22.24
CA LEU A 493 4.06 2.84 23.24
C LEU A 493 2.99 3.73 22.61
N GLY A 494 2.03 4.14 23.42
CA GLY A 494 1.29 5.38 23.24
C GLY A 494 1.67 6.37 24.34
N ILE A 495 0.85 7.40 24.48
CA ILE A 495 0.88 8.30 25.63
C ILE A 495 -0.49 8.32 26.30
N ARG A 496 -0.53 8.39 27.63
CA ARG A 496 -1.74 8.80 28.35
C ARG A 496 -1.57 10.22 28.82
N THR A 497 -2.43 11.10 28.33
CA THR A 497 -2.55 12.46 28.85
C THR A 497 -3.53 12.44 30.02
N ILE A 498 -3.10 12.84 31.21
CA ILE A 498 -3.88 12.75 32.44
C ILE A 498 -4.09 14.14 33.03
N LEU A 499 -5.34 14.53 33.26
CA LEU A 499 -5.70 15.78 33.93
C LEU A 499 -5.23 15.71 35.40
N LYS A 500 -4.47 16.72 35.83
CA LYS A 500 -3.93 16.81 37.19
C LYS A 500 -5.07 16.86 38.21
N ARG A 501 -4.89 16.14 39.32
CA ARG A 501 -5.91 15.95 40.38
C ARG A 501 -6.46 17.23 41.00
N GLN A 502 -5.73 18.35 40.91
CA GLN A 502 -6.20 19.66 41.39
C GLN A 502 -7.33 20.27 40.54
N TYR A 503 -7.59 19.73 39.34
CA TYR A 503 -8.68 20.15 38.47
C TYR A 503 -9.73 19.05 38.37
N SER A 504 -10.99 19.39 38.57
CA SER A 504 -12.09 18.46 38.28
C SER A 504 -12.30 18.36 36.77
N HIS A 505 -12.83 17.23 36.30
CA HIS A 505 -13.18 17.09 34.89
C HIS A 505 -14.15 18.17 34.44
N ALA A 506 -15.18 18.47 35.25
CA ALA A 506 -16.17 19.49 34.95
C ALA A 506 -15.56 20.89 34.83
N SER A 507 -14.64 21.27 35.72
CA SER A 507 -14.02 22.59 35.69
C SER A 507 -13.06 22.76 34.52
N PHE A 508 -12.37 21.70 34.11
CA PHE A 508 -11.52 21.76 32.91
C PHE A 508 -12.35 21.72 31.62
N LEU A 509 -13.41 20.90 31.58
CA LEU A 509 -14.29 20.76 30.42
C LEU A 509 -14.89 22.11 29.98
N SER A 510 -15.26 22.97 30.92
CA SER A 510 -15.84 24.28 30.63
C SER A 510 -14.87 25.29 30.01
N ILE A 511 -13.56 25.08 30.18
CA ILE A 511 -12.52 26.00 29.68
C ILE A 511 -11.67 25.41 28.56
N ARG A 512 -11.70 24.08 28.36
CA ARG A 512 -10.69 23.35 27.56
C ARG A 512 -10.44 23.97 26.18
N ASP A 513 -11.51 24.40 25.49
CA ASP A 513 -11.42 24.91 24.13
C ASP A 513 -10.78 26.30 24.04
N THR A 514 -10.78 27.06 25.16
CA THR A 514 -10.12 28.38 25.28
C THR A 514 -8.67 28.28 25.77
N VAL A 515 -8.23 27.15 26.32
CA VAL A 515 -6.88 26.98 26.86
C VAL A 515 -5.83 26.96 25.75
N LYS A 516 -4.78 27.78 25.90
CA LYS A 516 -3.59 27.78 25.03
C LYS A 516 -2.60 26.68 25.43
N LEU A 517 -2.82 25.45 24.92
CA LEU A 517 -2.01 24.28 25.28
C LEU A 517 -0.50 24.48 25.05
N ASP A 518 -0.09 25.23 24.04
CA ASP A 518 1.32 25.52 23.73
C ASP A 518 2.12 26.20 24.86
N THR A 519 1.43 26.71 25.88
CA THR A 519 2.01 27.37 27.06
C THR A 519 1.44 26.85 28.38
N LYS A 520 0.25 26.23 28.35
CA LYS A 520 -0.48 25.81 29.56
C LYS A 520 -0.68 24.30 29.67
N PHE A 521 -0.19 23.49 28.74
CA PHE A 521 -0.40 22.04 28.80
C PHE A 521 0.11 21.44 30.11
N GLY A 522 1.37 21.73 30.49
CA GLY A 522 1.94 21.28 31.76
C GLY A 522 1.26 21.88 33.01
N THR A 523 0.44 22.91 32.88
CA THR A 523 -0.39 23.41 34.00
C THR A 523 -1.51 22.42 34.30
N TYR A 524 -2.18 21.88 33.28
CA TYR A 524 -3.37 21.03 33.45
C TYR A 524 -3.07 19.53 33.39
N PHE A 525 -2.05 19.12 32.64
CA PHE A 525 -1.83 17.72 32.31
C PHE A 525 -0.47 17.19 32.77
N THR A 526 -0.44 15.90 33.04
CA THR A 526 0.77 15.07 33.01
C THR A 526 0.67 14.08 31.85
N VAL A 527 1.81 13.60 31.35
CA VAL A 527 1.86 12.58 30.30
C VAL A 527 2.69 11.41 30.79
N GLU A 528 2.16 10.20 30.64
CA GLU A 528 2.88 8.96 30.92
C GLU A 528 2.95 8.06 29.68
N PRO A 529 4.03 7.27 29.50
CA PRO A 529 4.08 6.23 28.48
C PRO A 529 2.95 5.20 28.68
N TRP A 530 2.29 4.82 27.59
CA TRP A 530 1.26 3.78 27.59
C TRP A 530 1.76 2.52 26.88
N LEU A 531 2.14 1.49 27.61
CA LEU A 531 2.58 0.21 27.02
C LEU A 531 1.47 -0.42 26.16
N LYS A 532 1.79 -0.78 24.91
CA LYS A 532 0.85 -1.39 23.95
C LYS A 532 1.07 -2.88 23.77
N ASP A 533 2.33 -3.28 23.63
CA ASP A 533 2.71 -4.70 23.61
C ASP A 533 2.88 -5.14 25.06
N ASP A 534 1.78 -5.49 25.73
CA ASP A 534 1.77 -5.87 27.15
C ASP A 534 2.11 -7.37 27.33
N GLN A 535 1.58 -8.24 26.46
CA GLN A 535 1.78 -9.69 26.54
C GLN A 535 3.22 -10.13 26.25
N SER A 536 3.89 -9.53 25.27
CA SER A 536 5.23 -9.95 24.83
C SER A 536 5.95 -8.78 24.16
N ALA A 537 7.28 -8.74 24.24
CA ALA A 537 8.05 -7.84 23.39
C ALA A 537 7.99 -8.31 21.94
N ILE A 538 8.23 -7.40 20.99
CA ILE A 538 8.34 -7.76 19.58
C ILE A 538 9.48 -8.77 19.42
N ASN A 539 9.24 -9.82 18.65
CA ASN A 539 10.20 -10.89 18.38
C ASN A 539 9.97 -11.46 16.98
N TYR A 540 10.15 -10.63 15.96
CA TYR A 540 9.98 -11.00 14.56
C TYR A 540 11.23 -11.78 14.09
N PRO A 541 11.11 -13.07 13.71
CA PRO A 541 12.26 -13.89 13.32
C PRO A 541 12.78 -13.55 11.93
N GLN A 542 14.02 -13.04 11.83
CA GLN A 542 14.77 -12.94 10.57
C GLN A 542 16.04 -13.80 10.67
N PRO A 543 16.40 -14.57 9.62
CA PRO A 543 15.88 -14.53 8.26
C PRO A 543 14.62 -15.38 8.01
N LYS A 544 14.10 -16.14 8.99
CA LYS A 544 12.97 -17.07 8.76
C LYS A 544 11.74 -16.40 8.11
N TYR A 545 11.35 -15.19 8.50
CA TYR A 545 10.21 -14.47 7.92
C TYR A 545 10.55 -13.61 6.70
N ASN A 546 11.80 -13.66 6.21
CA ASN A 546 12.15 -13.08 4.90
C ASN A 546 11.42 -13.79 3.77
N PHE A 547 11.12 -15.08 3.93
CA PHE A 547 10.26 -15.85 3.03
C PHE A 547 9.37 -16.79 3.82
N PHE A 548 8.07 -16.77 3.54
CA PHE A 548 7.10 -17.56 4.28
C PHE A 548 7.02 -18.99 3.77
N ALA A 549 6.45 -19.86 4.61
CA ALA A 549 6.13 -21.23 4.24
C ALA A 549 5.07 -21.25 3.13
N ILE A 550 5.17 -22.23 2.24
CA ILE A 550 4.11 -22.60 1.32
C ILE A 550 2.98 -23.26 2.11
N PRO A 551 1.72 -22.83 1.94
CA PRO A 551 0.57 -23.43 2.63
C PRO A 551 0.47 -24.93 2.35
N LYS A 552 0.08 -25.70 3.36
CA LYS A 552 -0.03 -27.16 3.27
C LYS A 552 -0.99 -27.60 2.16
N SER A 553 -2.09 -26.85 1.98
CA SER A 553 -3.08 -27.12 0.93
C SER A 553 -2.51 -27.05 -0.49
N ILE A 554 -1.43 -26.30 -0.72
CA ILE A 554 -0.72 -26.24 -1.99
C ILE A 554 0.24 -27.43 -2.13
N LEU A 555 1.01 -27.71 -1.08
CA LEU A 555 1.97 -28.83 -1.06
C LEU A 555 1.28 -30.18 -1.27
N ASP A 556 0.12 -30.38 -0.65
CA ASP A 556 -0.65 -31.63 -0.77
C ASP A 556 -1.23 -31.83 -2.19
N ARG A 557 -1.41 -30.74 -2.96
CA ARG A 557 -1.95 -30.78 -4.33
C ARG A 557 -0.88 -30.89 -5.41
N SER A 558 0.33 -30.40 -5.15
CA SER A 558 1.43 -30.40 -6.11
C SER A 558 2.73 -30.91 -5.48
N PRO A 559 3.04 -32.21 -5.61
CA PRO A 559 4.30 -32.77 -5.12
C PRO A 559 5.56 -32.16 -5.78
N ALA A 560 5.44 -31.48 -6.93
CA ALA A 560 6.54 -30.74 -7.54
C ALA A 560 6.91 -29.44 -6.77
N VAL A 561 5.99 -28.90 -5.98
CA VAL A 561 6.22 -27.67 -5.20
C VAL A 561 6.95 -28.01 -3.91
N LYS A 562 8.16 -27.50 -3.77
CA LYS A 562 9.01 -27.68 -2.58
C LYS A 562 8.74 -26.61 -1.52
N GLN A 563 8.74 -27.00 -0.24
CA GLN A 563 8.68 -26.07 0.87
C GLN A 563 9.93 -25.17 0.92
N THR A 564 9.77 -23.93 1.39
CA THR A 564 10.82 -22.91 1.56
C THR A 564 11.81 -23.29 2.65
N GLN A 565 13.12 -23.19 2.38
CA GLN A 565 14.18 -23.41 3.39
C GLN A 565 13.96 -22.54 4.64
N GLY A 566 14.24 -23.10 5.83
CA GLY A 566 13.98 -22.46 7.13
C GLY A 566 12.60 -22.77 7.73
N TRP A 567 11.72 -23.40 6.95
CA TRP A 567 10.47 -23.99 7.42
C TRP A 567 10.55 -25.53 7.38
N ASP A 568 9.64 -26.19 8.08
CA ASP A 568 9.67 -27.65 8.26
C ASP A 568 9.65 -28.37 6.91
N ASN A 569 10.60 -29.30 6.69
CA ASN A 569 10.83 -30.01 5.42
C ASN A 569 11.15 -29.09 4.21
N GLY A 570 11.63 -27.88 4.46
CA GLY A 570 12.01 -26.90 3.43
C GLY A 570 13.29 -27.27 2.67
N SER A 571 13.21 -27.31 1.34
CA SER A 571 14.36 -27.59 0.45
C SER A 571 14.55 -26.58 -0.69
N PHE A 572 13.56 -25.73 -0.97
CA PHE A 572 13.70 -24.65 -1.95
C PHE A 572 14.48 -23.47 -1.38
N ASN A 573 15.54 -23.05 -2.07
CA ASN A 573 16.32 -21.87 -1.71
C ASN A 573 15.66 -20.60 -2.27
N PRO A 574 15.07 -19.72 -1.44
CA PRO A 574 14.41 -18.52 -1.94
C PRO A 574 15.38 -17.43 -2.42
N TYR A 575 16.68 -17.58 -2.22
CA TYR A 575 17.71 -16.60 -2.59
C TYR A 575 18.33 -16.84 -3.98
N GLU A 576 18.00 -17.96 -4.63
CA GLU A 576 18.62 -18.42 -5.90
C GLU A 576 18.05 -17.77 -7.17
#